data_AF-V9EC91-F1
#
_entry.id   AF-V9EC91-F1
#
_cell.length_a   1.000
_cell.length_b   1.000
_cell.length_c   1.000
_cell.angle_alpha   90.00
_cell.angle_beta   90.00
_cell.angle_gamma   90.00
#
_symmetry.space_group_name_H-M   'P 1'
#
loop_
_entity.id
_entity.type
_entity.pdbx_description
1 polymer ?
#
loop_
_entity_poly.entity_id
_entity_poly.type
_entity_poly.pdbx_seq_one_letter_code
_entity_poly.pdbx_strand_id
1 'polypeptide(L)'
;METLLTGPLLPYGYLPVGLVLPDTVIPSLLAEAKARSYNGVFNRVGGEDDNFRQQSRVNPRSMSSSLQESSKALKMVVAMPHPGWEPGVFSFMRSMPGGSEQEPHQDYQESDLVRAREHHPGGVPASMILHWGLARNFASTSVALLRETTPRRASWKFLGDLIHNGMPYTTTNYCLHCYLSYAGMKWTPDIVQDALPQHGECQYCGEKVEKGQALRKHRFYCEKNPKGVENRLKRKREYKNGEYKCEVCDKVFKHQSSLRVHKMRELSA
;
A
#
# COMPACT_ATOMS: atom_id res chain seq x y z
N MET A 1 23.58 16.49 -26.40
CA MET A 1 23.30 15.60 -25.25
C MET A 1 21.80 15.41 -25.21
N GLU A 2 21.34 14.36 -25.87
CA GLU A 2 19.93 13.98 -25.88
C GLU A 2 19.56 13.48 -24.48
N THR A 3 18.58 14.13 -23.89
CA THR A 3 17.88 13.67 -22.69
C THR A 3 17.17 12.37 -23.03
N LEU A 4 17.70 11.25 -22.54
CA LEU A 4 17.03 9.96 -22.50
C LEU A 4 15.71 10.10 -21.73
N LEU A 5 14.64 10.31 -22.48
CA LEU A 5 13.25 10.19 -22.03
C LEU A 5 12.93 8.70 -21.87
N THR A 6 13.32 8.10 -20.74
CA THR A 6 12.75 6.84 -20.27
C THR A 6 11.91 7.12 -19.03
N GLY A 7 10.77 7.80 -19.24
CA GLY A 7 9.65 7.79 -18.30
C GLY A 7 8.79 6.53 -18.51
N PRO A 8 8.05 6.05 -17.50
CA PRO A 8 7.51 4.69 -17.50
C PRO A 8 6.39 4.50 -18.54
N LEU A 9 6.46 3.38 -19.26
CA LEU A 9 5.57 2.91 -20.32
C LEU A 9 4.15 2.51 -19.84
N LEU A 10 3.66 3.08 -18.75
CA LEU A 10 2.37 2.78 -18.14
C LEU A 10 1.64 4.11 -17.80
N PRO A 11 0.76 4.63 -18.69
CA PRO A 11 0.15 5.95 -18.53
C PRO A 11 -0.70 6.12 -17.26
N TYR A 12 -1.11 5.00 -16.65
CA TYR A 12 -1.87 4.96 -15.38
C TYR A 12 -1.16 4.17 -14.28
N GLY A 13 0.12 3.85 -14.47
CA GLY A 13 0.87 2.95 -13.59
C GLY A 13 0.45 1.47 -13.69
N TYR A 14 -0.46 1.14 -14.59
CA TYR A 14 -0.90 -0.23 -14.88
C TYR A 14 -1.15 -0.46 -16.38
N LEU A 15 -1.14 -1.72 -16.80
CA LEU A 15 -1.47 -2.14 -18.18
C LEU A 15 -2.13 -3.53 -18.16
N PRO A 16 -3.38 -3.65 -18.66
CA PRO A 16 -3.97 -4.95 -18.92
C PRO A 16 -3.25 -5.60 -20.11
N VAL A 17 -2.85 -6.86 -19.95
CA VAL A 17 -2.22 -7.62 -21.04
C VAL A 17 -2.85 -9.00 -21.19
N GLY A 18 -3.15 -9.37 -22.43
CA GLY A 18 -3.54 -10.72 -22.80
C GLY A 18 -2.32 -11.63 -22.90
N LEU A 19 -2.42 -12.83 -22.32
CA LEU A 19 -1.41 -13.88 -22.52
C LEU A 19 -1.94 -14.90 -23.52
N VAL A 20 -1.15 -15.15 -24.55
CA VAL A 20 -1.41 -16.24 -25.49
C VAL A 20 -0.85 -17.52 -24.84
N LEU A 21 -1.75 -18.32 -24.27
CA LEU A 21 -1.42 -19.58 -23.61
C LEU A 21 -2.23 -20.71 -24.26
N PRO A 22 -1.69 -21.95 -24.31
CA PRO A 22 -2.48 -23.11 -24.67
C PRO A 22 -3.73 -23.24 -23.80
N ASP A 23 -4.83 -23.73 -24.38
CA ASP A 23 -6.12 -23.85 -23.68
C ASP A 23 -6.07 -24.78 -22.46
N THR A 24 -5.05 -25.63 -22.36
CA THR A 24 -4.81 -26.54 -21.24
C THR A 24 -4.12 -25.87 -20.04
N VAL A 25 -3.41 -24.75 -20.23
CA VAL A 25 -2.58 -24.13 -19.19
C VAL A 25 -3.43 -23.54 -18.08
N ILE A 26 -4.45 -22.74 -18.41
CA ILE A 26 -5.30 -22.08 -17.39
C ILE A 26 -6.08 -23.10 -16.53
N PRO A 27 -6.73 -24.14 -17.10
CA PRO A 27 -7.37 -25.18 -16.30
C PRO A 27 -6.38 -25.93 -15.39
N SER A 28 -5.16 -26.20 -15.88
CA SER A 28 -4.14 -26.91 -15.10
C SER A 28 -3.63 -26.07 -13.94
N LEU A 29 -3.39 -24.77 -14.16
CA LEU A 29 -3.03 -23.83 -13.09
C LEU A 29 -4.15 -23.69 -12.05
N LEU A 30 -5.41 -23.65 -12.49
CA LEU A 30 -6.54 -23.59 -11.56
C LEU A 30 -6.67 -24.89 -10.74
N ALA A 31 -6.44 -26.05 -11.36
CA ALA A 31 -6.41 -27.33 -10.65
C ALA A 31 -5.28 -27.37 -9.62
N GLU A 32 -4.09 -26.92 -10.00
CA GLU A 32 -2.95 -26.76 -9.09
C GLU A 32 -3.31 -25.83 -7.93
N ALA A 33 -3.86 -24.64 -8.22
CA ALA A 33 -4.26 -23.67 -7.22
C ALA A 33 -5.22 -24.25 -6.19
N LYS A 34 -6.18 -25.08 -6.61
CA LYS A 34 -7.14 -25.75 -5.71
C LYS A 34 -6.50 -26.85 -4.85
N ALA A 35 -5.46 -27.51 -5.35
CA ALA A 35 -4.78 -28.60 -4.67
C ALA A 35 -3.71 -28.13 -3.66
N ARG A 36 -3.27 -26.87 -3.75
CA ARG A 36 -2.22 -26.32 -2.88
C ARG A 36 -2.71 -26.06 -1.45
N SER A 37 -1.78 -26.19 -0.51
CA SER A 37 -1.92 -25.65 0.84
C SER A 37 -1.57 -24.15 0.85
N TYR A 38 -2.33 -23.37 1.61
CA TYR A 38 -2.17 -21.92 1.72
C TYR A 38 -1.91 -21.52 3.16
N ASN A 39 -1.10 -20.47 3.33
CA ASN A 39 -0.84 -19.83 4.60
C ASN A 39 -1.33 -18.37 4.53
N GLY A 40 -1.61 -17.75 5.68
CA GLY A 40 -1.92 -16.32 5.73
C GLY A 40 -0.84 -15.49 5.04
N VAL A 41 -1.23 -14.39 4.38
CA VAL A 41 -0.29 -13.43 3.80
C VAL A 41 0.31 -12.62 4.95
N PHE A 42 1.37 -13.15 5.57
CA PHE A 42 2.06 -12.48 6.67
C PHE A 42 3.18 -11.58 6.17
N ASN A 43 2.92 -10.27 6.17
CA ASN A 43 3.80 -9.26 6.77
C ASN A 43 3.07 -7.92 6.83
N ARG A 44 3.25 -7.23 7.96
CA ARG A 44 2.70 -5.94 8.39
C ARG A 44 2.14 -5.06 7.25
N VAL A 45 0.92 -5.34 6.81
CA VAL A 45 0.01 -4.29 6.38
C VAL A 45 -0.45 -3.62 7.66
N GLY A 46 -0.68 -2.32 7.68
CA GLY A 46 -1.10 -1.54 8.85
C GLY A 46 -2.45 -1.91 9.49
N GLY A 47 -2.90 -3.16 9.38
CA GLY A 47 -4.12 -3.74 9.95
C GLY A 47 -3.92 -5.12 10.58
N GLU A 48 -5.00 -5.66 11.13
CA GLU A 48 -5.06 -7.00 11.75
C GLU A 48 -4.82 -8.12 10.71
N ASP A 49 -4.55 -9.35 11.17
CA ASP A 49 -4.35 -10.51 10.30
C ASP A 49 -5.56 -10.73 9.35
N ASP A 50 -5.32 -10.61 8.04
CA ASP A 50 -6.34 -10.86 7.01
C ASP A 50 -6.52 -12.37 6.79
N ASN A 51 -7.41 -12.97 7.59
CA ASN A 51 -7.75 -14.39 7.50
C ASN A 51 -8.47 -14.78 6.19
N PHE A 52 -8.92 -13.81 5.40
CA PHE A 52 -9.63 -14.07 4.15
C PHE A 52 -8.70 -14.16 2.95
N ARG A 53 -7.42 -13.78 3.10
CA ARG A 53 -6.46 -13.79 2.00
C ARG A 53 -5.24 -14.58 2.37
N GLN A 54 -4.94 -15.55 1.52
CA GLN A 54 -3.91 -16.53 1.77
C GLN A 54 -3.06 -16.72 0.52
N GLN A 55 -1.81 -17.10 0.72
CA GLN A 55 -0.88 -17.36 -0.36
C GLN A 55 -0.19 -18.71 -0.23
N SER A 56 0.22 -19.25 -1.37
CA SER A 56 1.04 -20.44 -1.50
C SER A 56 2.23 -20.13 -2.40
N ARG A 57 3.40 -19.94 -1.79
CA ARG A 57 4.65 -19.65 -2.49
C ARG A 57 5.05 -20.82 -3.38
N VAL A 58 5.44 -20.52 -4.61
CA VAL A 58 6.01 -21.50 -5.54
C VAL A 58 7.50 -21.65 -5.28
N ASN A 59 7.97 -22.89 -5.15
CA ASN A 59 9.40 -23.18 -5.19
C ASN A 59 9.85 -23.18 -6.67
N PRO A 60 10.79 -22.31 -7.06
CA PRO A 60 11.23 -22.19 -8.45
C PRO A 60 11.86 -23.47 -9.00
N ARG A 61 12.36 -24.37 -8.13
CA ARG A 61 12.90 -25.68 -8.54
C ARG A 61 11.83 -26.73 -8.82
N SER A 62 10.57 -26.46 -8.51
CA SER A 62 9.45 -27.41 -8.63
C SER A 62 8.22 -26.76 -9.23
N MET A 63 8.40 -25.97 -10.29
CA MET A 63 7.29 -25.40 -11.06
C MET A 63 6.62 -26.47 -11.92
N SER A 64 5.29 -26.48 -11.96
CA SER A 64 4.53 -27.32 -12.89
C SER A 64 4.82 -26.93 -14.34
N SER A 65 4.58 -27.83 -15.29
CA SER A 65 4.74 -27.55 -16.72
C SER A 65 3.90 -26.35 -17.17
N SER A 66 2.66 -26.25 -16.68
CA SER A 66 1.76 -25.11 -16.97
C SER A 66 2.27 -23.79 -16.42
N LEU A 67 2.89 -23.80 -15.24
CA LEU A 67 3.49 -22.61 -14.66
C LEU A 67 4.79 -22.21 -15.37
N GLN A 68 5.59 -23.18 -15.83
CA GLN A 68 6.77 -22.91 -16.66
C GLN A 68 6.37 -22.26 -17.99
N GLU A 69 5.33 -22.77 -18.67
CA GLU A 69 4.84 -22.16 -19.91
C GLU A 69 4.27 -20.75 -19.68
N SER A 70 3.56 -20.56 -18.56
CA SER A 70 3.10 -19.23 -18.17
C SER A 70 4.27 -18.29 -17.92
N SER A 71 5.30 -18.72 -17.20
CA SER A 71 6.51 -17.92 -16.94
C SER A 71 7.22 -17.50 -18.23
N LYS A 72 7.33 -18.39 -19.21
CA LYS A 72 7.90 -18.05 -20.54
C LYS A 72 7.06 -17.00 -21.27
N ALA A 73 5.74 -17.20 -21.35
CA ALA A 73 4.84 -16.24 -21.99
C ALA A 73 4.88 -14.87 -21.30
N LEU A 74 4.95 -14.88 -19.97
CA LEU A 74 5.10 -13.67 -19.16
C LEU A 74 6.39 -12.93 -19.46
N LYS A 75 7.52 -13.64 -19.53
CA LYS A 75 8.81 -13.03 -19.85
C LYS A 75 8.77 -12.31 -21.20
N MET A 76 8.16 -12.91 -22.23
CA MET A 76 8.01 -12.27 -23.54
C MET A 76 7.16 -11.00 -23.46
N VAL A 77 6.02 -11.08 -22.79
CA VAL A 77 5.07 -9.97 -22.65
C VAL A 77 5.63 -8.84 -21.80
N VAL A 78 6.44 -9.15 -20.80
CA VAL A 78 7.06 -8.19 -19.86
C VAL A 78 8.26 -7.47 -20.47
N ALA A 79 9.03 -8.16 -21.33
CA ALA A 79 10.16 -7.56 -22.03
C ALA A 79 9.77 -6.42 -22.98
N MET A 80 8.54 -6.44 -23.52
CA MET A 80 8.03 -5.40 -24.44
C MET A 80 7.95 -4.01 -23.80
N PRO A 81 7.29 -3.79 -22.65
CA PRO A 81 7.28 -2.49 -21.98
C PRO A 81 8.53 -2.21 -21.15
N HIS A 82 9.29 -3.23 -20.71
CA HIS A 82 10.49 -2.99 -19.93
C HIS A 82 11.47 -4.17 -20.05
N PRO A 83 12.51 -4.08 -20.90
CA PRO A 83 13.41 -5.19 -21.17
C PRO A 83 14.21 -5.66 -19.95
N GLY A 84 14.37 -4.80 -18.93
CA GLY A 84 15.06 -5.13 -17.68
C GLY A 84 14.23 -5.89 -16.65
N TRP A 85 12.92 -6.10 -16.87
CA TRP A 85 12.08 -6.82 -15.91
C TRP A 85 12.16 -8.33 -16.09
N GLU A 86 12.42 -9.03 -14.99
CA GLU A 86 12.48 -10.48 -14.92
C GLU A 86 11.40 -11.02 -13.96
N PRO A 87 10.53 -11.94 -14.44
CA PRO A 87 9.65 -12.71 -13.58
C PRO A 87 10.46 -13.56 -12.60
N GLY A 88 10.37 -13.25 -11.30
CA GLY A 88 11.23 -13.87 -10.29
C GLY A 88 10.49 -14.75 -9.29
N VAL A 89 9.38 -14.25 -8.75
CA VAL A 89 8.70 -14.90 -7.62
C VAL A 89 7.23 -15.11 -7.94
N PHE A 90 6.78 -16.35 -7.85
CA PHE A 90 5.39 -16.74 -8.10
C PHE A 90 4.70 -17.16 -6.79
N SER A 91 3.49 -16.65 -6.58
CA SER A 91 2.59 -17.07 -5.50
C SER A 91 1.20 -17.32 -6.04
N PHE A 92 0.63 -18.47 -5.70
CA PHE A 92 -0.81 -18.65 -5.83
C PHE A 92 -1.48 -17.89 -4.69
N MET A 93 -2.48 -17.08 -5.00
CA MET A 93 -3.29 -16.38 -4.02
C MET A 93 -4.71 -16.94 -4.00
N ARG A 94 -5.27 -17.06 -2.80
CA ARG A 94 -6.64 -17.51 -2.55
C ARG A 94 -7.34 -16.47 -1.67
N SER A 95 -8.42 -15.92 -2.19
CA SER A 95 -9.29 -15.01 -1.45
C SER A 95 -10.62 -15.70 -1.13
N MET A 96 -10.96 -15.77 0.15
CA MET A 96 -12.18 -16.38 0.66
C MET A 96 -13.34 -15.37 0.67
N PRO A 97 -14.59 -15.82 0.54
CA PRO A 97 -15.74 -14.93 0.59
C PRO A 97 -15.90 -14.28 1.97
N GLY A 98 -16.40 -13.04 1.99
CA GLY A 98 -16.72 -12.32 3.23
C GLY A 98 -15.60 -11.44 3.80
N GLY A 99 -14.42 -11.44 3.17
CA GLY A 99 -13.34 -10.50 3.53
C GLY A 99 -13.70 -9.05 3.17
N SER A 100 -13.10 -8.10 3.89
CA SER A 100 -13.22 -6.67 3.58
C SER A 100 -12.27 -6.26 2.44
N GLU A 101 -12.49 -5.06 1.92
CA GLU A 101 -11.50 -4.36 1.09
C GLU A 101 -10.21 -4.18 1.89
N GLN A 102 -9.06 -4.39 1.23
CA GLN A 102 -7.75 -4.18 1.86
C GLN A 102 -7.44 -2.69 1.97
N GLU A 103 -6.59 -2.34 2.93
CA GLU A 103 -6.02 -1.00 2.96
C GLU A 103 -5.12 -0.75 1.73
N PRO A 104 -5.08 0.47 1.18
CA PRO A 104 -4.20 0.83 0.09
C PRO A 104 -2.72 0.62 0.44
N HIS A 105 -2.00 -0.09 -0.42
CA HIS A 105 -0.58 -0.43 -0.24
C HIS A 105 0.16 -0.46 -1.58
N GLN A 106 1.49 -0.53 -1.50
CA GLN A 106 2.40 -0.78 -2.61
C GLN A 106 3.13 -2.10 -2.37
N ASP A 107 3.46 -2.81 -3.44
CA ASP A 107 4.04 -4.16 -3.35
C ASP A 107 5.52 -4.17 -2.92
N TYR A 108 6.20 -3.03 -3.01
CA TYR A 108 7.61 -2.87 -2.68
C TYR A 108 7.79 -1.77 -1.63
N GLN A 109 8.74 -1.97 -0.72
CA GLN A 109 9.14 -0.93 0.24
C GLN A 109 9.90 0.20 -0.45
N GLU A 110 9.85 1.40 0.13
CA GLU A 110 10.67 2.53 -0.32
C GLU A 110 12.16 2.16 -0.39
N SER A 111 12.66 1.36 0.56
CA SER A 111 14.04 0.89 0.55
C SER A 111 14.38 -0.02 -0.64
N ASP A 112 13.43 -0.84 -1.09
CA ASP A 112 13.60 -1.69 -2.27
C ASP A 112 13.51 -0.84 -3.56
N LEU A 113 12.63 0.17 -3.59
CA LEU A 113 12.55 1.12 -4.70
C LEU A 113 13.85 1.93 -4.86
N VAL A 114 14.43 2.40 -3.75
CA VAL A 114 15.74 3.09 -3.75
C VAL A 114 16.81 2.17 -4.31
N ARG A 115 16.90 0.92 -3.84
CA ARG A 115 17.88 -0.06 -4.33
C ARG A 115 17.70 -0.37 -5.81
N ALA A 116 16.47 -0.47 -6.30
CA ALA A 116 16.20 -0.64 -7.72
C ALA A 116 16.76 0.54 -8.54
N ARG A 117 16.53 1.78 -8.07
CA ARG A 117 16.99 3.01 -8.74
C ARG A 117 18.50 3.21 -8.71
N GLU A 118 19.19 2.70 -7.68
CA GLU A 118 20.67 2.71 -7.61
C GLU A 118 21.31 1.89 -8.73
N HIS A 119 20.75 0.73 -9.05
CA HIS A 119 21.28 -0.17 -10.08
C HIS A 119 20.65 0.05 -11.47
N HIS A 120 19.44 0.61 -11.50
CA HIS A 120 18.67 0.88 -12.71
C HIS A 120 18.07 2.29 -12.62
N PRO A 121 18.76 3.34 -13.09
CA PRO A 121 18.26 4.71 -13.03
C PRO A 121 16.88 4.85 -13.68
N GLY A 122 15.91 5.37 -12.94
CA GLY A 122 14.51 5.47 -13.37
C GLY A 122 13.73 4.15 -13.37
N GLY A 123 14.37 3.05 -12.97
CA GLY A 123 13.78 1.73 -12.87
C GLY A 123 12.87 1.59 -11.66
N VAL A 124 11.64 1.13 -11.89
CA VAL A 124 10.69 0.73 -10.87
C VAL A 124 10.37 -0.75 -11.07
N PRO A 125 10.50 -1.62 -10.05
CA PRO A 125 10.05 -3.01 -10.17
C PRO A 125 8.53 -3.06 -10.36
N ALA A 126 7.98 -4.21 -10.69
CA ALA A 126 6.56 -4.35 -10.97
C ALA A 126 5.99 -5.64 -10.37
N SER A 127 4.67 -5.72 -10.40
CA SER A 127 3.93 -6.90 -10.01
C SER A 127 2.86 -7.18 -11.04
N MET A 128 2.46 -8.44 -11.14
CA MET A 128 1.46 -8.84 -12.09
C MET A 128 0.57 -9.93 -11.52
N ILE A 129 -0.73 -9.79 -11.75
CA ILE A 129 -1.74 -10.72 -11.25
C ILE A 129 -2.50 -11.31 -12.45
N LEU A 130 -2.48 -12.64 -12.53
CA LEU A 130 -3.25 -13.42 -13.48
C LEU A 130 -4.49 -13.98 -12.80
N HIS A 131 -5.67 -13.58 -13.28
CA HIS A 131 -6.96 -14.04 -12.75
C HIS A 131 -7.52 -15.20 -13.59
N TRP A 132 -8.12 -16.18 -12.91
CA TRP A 132 -8.74 -17.35 -13.58
C TRP A 132 -10.27 -17.39 -13.45
N GLY A 133 -10.88 -16.43 -12.74
CA GLY A 133 -12.33 -16.26 -12.60
C GLY A 133 -12.87 -14.97 -13.23
N LEU A 134 -14.15 -14.67 -12.98
CA LEU A 134 -14.71 -13.32 -13.21
C LEU A 134 -14.04 -12.36 -12.21
N ALA A 135 -13.02 -11.65 -12.66
CA ALA A 135 -12.37 -10.64 -11.84
C ALA A 135 -13.35 -9.50 -11.55
N ARG A 136 -13.58 -9.21 -10.26
CA ARG A 136 -14.22 -7.96 -9.84
C ARG A 136 -13.14 -7.06 -9.25
N ASN A 137 -12.80 -6.04 -10.05
CA ASN A 137 -12.25 -4.74 -9.68
C ASN A 137 -10.83 -4.73 -9.09
N PHE A 138 -10.01 -3.81 -9.59
CA PHE A 138 -8.88 -3.22 -8.86
C PHE A 138 -9.28 -1.79 -8.50
N ALA A 139 -8.93 -1.33 -7.31
CA ALA A 139 -8.98 0.08 -7.00
C ALA A 139 -7.53 0.60 -6.94
N SER A 140 -7.27 1.66 -7.71
CA SER A 140 -6.07 2.50 -7.55
C SER A 140 -6.54 3.84 -7.00
N THR A 141 -5.93 4.29 -5.91
CA THR A 141 -6.38 5.49 -5.20
C THR A 141 -5.83 6.79 -5.79
N SER A 142 -4.98 6.75 -6.81
CA SER A 142 -4.36 7.96 -7.39
C SER A 142 -5.00 8.44 -8.70
N VAL A 143 -5.75 7.61 -9.43
CA VAL A 143 -6.49 8.02 -10.63
C VAL A 143 -7.74 7.16 -10.72
N ALA A 144 -8.93 7.79 -10.60
CA ALA A 144 -10.26 7.26 -10.90
C ALA A 144 -10.49 5.76 -10.65
N LEU A 145 -11.37 5.41 -9.69
CA LEU A 145 -11.84 4.05 -9.42
C LEU A 145 -12.19 3.28 -10.72
N LEU A 146 -11.23 2.55 -11.27
CA LEU A 146 -11.40 1.81 -12.53
C LEU A 146 -11.97 0.43 -12.20
N ARG A 147 -13.30 0.38 -12.10
CA ARG A 147 -14.06 -0.87 -12.09
C ARG A 147 -14.05 -1.47 -13.49
N GLU A 148 -13.02 -2.23 -13.81
CA GLU A 148 -12.93 -2.90 -15.11
C GLU A 148 -13.28 -4.38 -14.99
N THR A 149 -14.40 -4.77 -15.60
CA THR A 149 -14.79 -6.18 -15.77
C THR A 149 -13.94 -6.78 -16.89
N THR A 150 -12.96 -7.61 -16.54
CA THR A 150 -12.06 -8.21 -17.53
C THR A 150 -12.67 -9.52 -18.07
N PRO A 151 -12.59 -9.77 -19.40
CA PRO A 151 -12.91 -11.07 -19.97
C PRO A 151 -11.98 -12.17 -19.43
N ARG A 152 -12.37 -13.45 -19.57
CA ARG A 152 -11.51 -14.61 -19.28
C ARG A 152 -10.15 -14.44 -19.98
N ARG A 153 -9.05 -14.76 -19.28
CA ARG A 153 -7.64 -14.76 -19.77
C ARG A 153 -6.89 -13.41 -19.73
N ALA A 154 -7.35 -12.42 -18.94
CA ALA A 154 -6.61 -11.17 -18.75
C ALA A 154 -5.62 -11.24 -17.57
N SER A 155 -4.40 -10.74 -17.79
CA SER A 155 -3.41 -10.45 -16.74
C SER A 155 -3.31 -8.94 -16.55
N TRP A 156 -3.15 -8.50 -15.30
CA TRP A 156 -2.97 -7.09 -15.00
C TRP A 156 -1.52 -6.88 -14.57
N LYS A 157 -0.82 -5.96 -15.23
CA LYS A 157 0.50 -5.48 -14.81
C LYS A 157 0.31 -4.19 -14.01
N PHE A 158 0.98 -4.07 -12.90
CA PHE A 158 1.05 -2.84 -12.10
C PHE A 158 2.51 -2.53 -11.79
N LEU A 159 2.88 -1.25 -11.84
CA LEU A 159 4.15 -0.83 -11.28
C LEU A 159 4.17 -1.11 -9.77
N GLY A 160 5.35 -1.43 -9.26
CA GLY A 160 5.55 -1.77 -7.86
C GLY A 160 5.32 -0.59 -6.91
N ASP A 161 5.39 0.63 -7.42
CA ASP A 161 5.03 1.87 -6.73
C ASP A 161 3.56 2.29 -6.93
N LEU A 162 2.75 1.48 -7.64
CA LEU A 162 1.34 1.76 -7.76
C LEU A 162 0.62 1.41 -6.46
N ILE A 163 -0.01 2.43 -5.87
CA ILE A 163 -0.91 2.22 -4.74
C ILE A 163 -2.15 1.49 -5.25
N HIS A 164 -2.41 0.33 -4.66
CA HIS A 164 -3.55 -0.50 -4.97
C HIS A 164 -4.08 -1.16 -3.70
N ASN A 165 -5.28 -1.73 -3.82
CA ASN A 165 -5.88 -2.52 -2.78
C ASN A 165 -6.65 -3.68 -3.40
N GLY A 166 -6.60 -4.85 -2.77
CA GLY A 166 -7.40 -5.97 -3.24
C GLY A 166 -8.84 -5.87 -2.73
N MET A 167 -9.78 -6.36 -3.53
CA MET A 167 -11.22 -6.20 -3.32
C MET A 167 -11.86 -7.35 -2.54
N PRO A 168 -13.02 -7.13 -1.90
CA PRO A 168 -13.82 -8.20 -1.32
C PRO A 168 -14.43 -9.08 -2.42
N TYR A 169 -14.52 -10.39 -2.15
CA TYR A 169 -15.15 -11.35 -3.05
C TYR A 169 -16.39 -11.99 -2.40
N THR A 170 -17.39 -12.30 -3.23
CA THR A 170 -18.59 -13.05 -2.80
C THR A 170 -18.43 -14.56 -2.96
N THR A 171 -17.36 -15.00 -3.62
CA THR A 171 -17.02 -16.41 -3.86
C THR A 171 -15.51 -16.58 -3.75
N THR A 172 -15.02 -17.81 -3.52
CA THR A 172 -13.57 -18.06 -3.48
C THR A 172 -12.93 -17.71 -4.81
N ASN A 173 -11.93 -16.84 -4.78
CA ASN A 173 -11.17 -16.41 -5.95
C ASN A 173 -9.74 -16.97 -5.90
N TYR A 174 -9.22 -17.38 -7.06
CA TYR A 174 -7.86 -17.86 -7.24
C TYR A 174 -7.15 -17.02 -8.30
N CYS A 175 -5.94 -16.59 -7.99
CA CYS A 175 -5.08 -15.91 -8.94
C CYS A 175 -3.61 -16.29 -8.74
N LEU A 176 -2.80 -16.00 -9.74
CA LEU A 176 -1.35 -16.12 -9.68
C LEU A 176 -0.74 -14.73 -9.63
N HIS A 177 -0.01 -14.44 -8.56
CA HIS A 177 0.82 -13.26 -8.43
C HIS A 177 2.23 -13.59 -8.88
N CYS A 178 2.81 -12.68 -9.66
CA CYS A 178 4.17 -12.73 -10.14
C CYS A 178 4.83 -11.39 -9.86
N TYR A 179 5.94 -11.41 -9.11
CA TYR A 179 6.78 -10.24 -8.94
C TYR A 179 7.80 -10.14 -10.07
N LEU A 180 7.90 -8.94 -10.63
CA LEU A 180 8.82 -8.55 -11.68
C LEU A 180 9.90 -7.65 -11.07
N SER A 181 11.14 -8.11 -11.10
CA SER A 181 12.27 -7.37 -10.52
C SER A 181 13.44 -7.33 -11.49
N TYR A 182 14.52 -6.68 -11.08
CA TYR A 182 15.75 -6.61 -11.87
C TYR A 182 16.67 -7.77 -11.55
N ALA A 183 17.43 -8.23 -12.54
CA ALA A 183 18.42 -9.28 -12.37
C ALA A 183 19.41 -8.94 -11.23
N GLY A 184 19.53 -9.85 -10.25
CA GLY A 184 20.44 -9.66 -9.10
C GLY A 184 19.94 -8.72 -8.00
N MET A 185 18.75 -8.11 -8.15
CA MET A 185 18.14 -7.29 -7.11
C MET A 185 17.82 -8.14 -5.88
N LYS A 186 18.37 -7.76 -4.73
CA LYS A 186 18.01 -8.35 -3.44
C LYS A 186 16.81 -7.62 -2.86
N TRP A 187 15.74 -8.33 -2.58
CA TRP A 187 14.53 -7.82 -1.94
C TRP A 187 13.77 -9.00 -1.31
N THR A 188 12.81 -8.71 -0.42
CA THR A 188 12.03 -9.73 0.26
C THR A 188 10.57 -9.64 -0.19
N PRO A 189 10.00 -10.71 -0.77
CA PRO A 189 8.63 -10.68 -1.23
C PRO A 189 7.63 -10.66 -0.07
N ASP A 190 6.41 -10.20 -0.37
CA ASP A 190 5.27 -10.07 0.55
C ASP A 190 5.45 -9.02 1.66
N ILE A 191 6.48 -8.18 1.59
CA ILE A 191 6.64 -7.02 2.48
C ILE A 191 6.11 -5.78 1.76
N VAL A 192 4.82 -5.49 1.96
CA VAL A 192 4.13 -4.37 1.31
C VAL A 192 4.28 -3.06 2.09
N GLN A 193 4.32 -1.94 1.38
CA GLN A 193 4.42 -0.60 1.96
C GLN A 193 3.02 -0.04 2.12
N ASP A 194 2.64 0.28 3.36
CA ASP A 194 1.39 1.02 3.60
C ASP A 194 1.46 2.36 2.86
N ALA A 195 0.44 2.64 2.05
CA ALA A 195 0.33 3.91 1.34
C ALA A 195 -0.30 5.02 2.20
N LEU A 196 -0.90 4.64 3.34
CA LEU A 196 -1.49 5.57 4.29
C LEU A 196 -0.56 5.77 5.49
N PRO A 197 -0.50 7.00 6.06
CA PRO A 197 0.12 7.21 7.35
C PRO A 197 -0.43 6.23 8.37
N GLN A 198 0.41 5.69 9.27
CA GLN A 198 -0.09 4.76 10.28
C GLN A 198 -1.22 5.41 11.07
N HIS A 199 -2.38 4.77 11.16
CA HIS A 199 -3.48 5.25 11.99
C HIS A 199 -3.46 4.57 13.36
N GLY A 200 -3.88 5.29 14.39
CA GLY A 200 -4.12 4.73 15.71
C GLY A 200 -5.51 5.10 16.18
N GLU A 201 -6.09 4.20 16.96
CA GLU A 201 -7.42 4.40 17.50
C GLU A 201 -7.36 5.24 18.78
N CYS A 202 -8.34 6.14 18.93
CA CYS A 202 -8.55 6.85 20.17
C CYS A 202 -9.21 5.93 21.22
N GLN A 203 -8.51 5.67 22.32
CA GLN A 203 -9.01 4.85 23.44
C GLN A 203 -10.30 5.36 24.12
N TYR A 204 -10.75 6.58 23.79
CA TYR A 204 -11.94 7.19 24.38
C TYR A 204 -13.13 7.20 23.43
N CYS A 205 -12.92 7.43 22.12
CA CYS A 205 -14.01 7.54 21.16
C CYS A 205 -14.02 6.53 20.02
N GLY A 206 -12.97 5.72 19.87
CA GLY A 206 -12.85 4.75 18.78
C GLY A 206 -12.52 5.36 17.42
N GLU A 207 -12.36 6.69 17.33
CA GLU A 207 -12.01 7.33 16.06
C GLU A 207 -10.57 6.95 15.65
N LYS A 208 -10.41 6.51 14.40
CA LYS A 208 -9.10 6.23 13.80
C LYS A 208 -8.50 7.55 13.31
N VAL A 209 -7.34 7.90 13.84
CA VAL A 209 -6.63 9.15 13.54
C VAL A 209 -5.18 8.83 13.22
N GLU A 210 -4.54 9.61 12.36
CA GLU A 210 -3.10 9.46 12.09
C GLU A 210 -2.27 9.41 13.40
N LYS A 211 -1.37 8.43 13.51
CA LYS A 211 -0.50 8.21 14.68
C LYS A 211 0.42 9.41 14.93
N GLY A 212 1.04 9.42 16.10
CA GLY A 212 1.97 10.47 16.49
C GLY A 212 1.25 11.71 17.02
N GLN A 213 1.61 12.89 16.51
CA GLN A 213 1.17 14.16 17.11
C GLN A 213 -0.34 14.40 16.93
N ALA A 214 -0.92 13.97 15.81
CA ALA A 214 -2.34 14.10 15.52
C ALA A 214 -3.18 13.27 16.50
N LEU A 215 -2.91 11.97 16.63
CA LEU A 215 -3.56 11.10 17.63
C LEU A 215 -3.35 11.60 19.06
N ARG A 216 -2.15 12.09 19.42
CA ARG A 216 -1.89 12.64 20.76
C ARG A 216 -2.76 13.87 21.04
N LYS A 217 -2.86 14.79 20.08
CA LYS A 217 -3.71 15.98 20.17
C LYS A 217 -5.18 15.58 20.26
N HIS A 218 -5.63 14.66 19.41
CA HIS A 218 -7.00 14.15 19.43
C HIS A 218 -7.32 13.56 20.81
N ARG A 219 -6.52 12.62 21.34
CA ARG A 219 -6.76 12.01 22.67
C ARG A 219 -6.83 13.06 23.77
N PHE A 220 -5.92 14.04 23.75
CA PHE A 220 -5.85 15.09 24.76
C PHE A 220 -7.08 16.01 24.77
N TYR A 221 -7.67 16.25 23.59
CA TYR A 221 -8.86 17.08 23.40
C TYR A 221 -10.11 16.28 23.02
N CYS A 222 -10.17 14.97 23.26
CA CYS A 222 -11.30 14.14 22.83
C CYS A 222 -12.56 14.44 23.66
N GLU A 223 -13.77 14.38 23.07
CA GLU A 223 -15.04 14.62 23.80
C GLU A 223 -15.33 13.55 24.83
N LYS A 224 -14.99 12.31 24.49
CA LYS A 224 -15.17 11.16 25.36
C LYS A 224 -14.00 10.98 26.34
N ASN A 225 -12.97 11.83 26.29
CA ASN A 225 -11.92 11.86 27.32
C ASN A 225 -12.44 12.64 28.54
N PRO A 226 -12.44 12.06 29.77
CA PRO A 226 -12.85 12.75 30.99
C PRO A 226 -12.19 14.12 31.21
N LYS A 227 -10.93 14.28 30.79
CA LYS A 227 -10.19 15.55 30.89
C LYS A 227 -10.24 16.39 29.60
N GLY A 228 -10.79 15.86 28.52
CA GLY A 228 -10.73 16.49 27.20
C GLY A 228 -11.60 17.74 27.06
N VAL A 229 -12.72 17.81 27.78
CA VAL A 229 -13.57 19.01 27.84
C VAL A 229 -12.84 20.15 28.56
N GLU A 230 -12.26 19.87 29.74
CA GLU A 230 -11.47 20.83 30.50
C GLU A 230 -10.27 21.35 29.71
N ASN A 231 -9.52 20.44 29.08
CA ASN A 231 -8.37 20.79 28.25
C ASN A 231 -8.73 21.71 27.08
N ARG A 232 -9.88 21.48 26.44
CA ARG A 232 -10.37 22.37 25.36
C ARG A 232 -10.78 23.73 25.88
N LEU A 233 -11.46 23.79 27.03
CA LEU A 233 -11.81 25.07 27.66
C LEU A 233 -10.56 25.87 28.04
N LYS A 234 -9.55 25.20 28.61
CA LYS A 234 -8.25 25.82 28.91
C LYS A 234 -7.58 26.35 27.65
N ARG A 235 -7.51 25.56 26.57
CA ARG A 235 -6.93 25.99 25.29
C ARG A 235 -7.69 27.19 24.70
N LYS A 236 -9.04 27.16 24.73
CA LYS A 236 -9.87 28.28 24.26
C LYS A 236 -9.58 29.57 25.03
N ARG A 237 -9.34 29.48 26.35
CA ARG A 237 -8.93 30.64 27.17
C ARG A 237 -7.54 31.15 26.80
N GLU A 238 -6.56 30.26 26.64
CA GLU A 238 -5.17 30.63 26.34
C GLU A 238 -5.00 31.28 24.96
N TYR A 239 -5.82 30.87 23.98
CA TYR A 239 -5.83 31.40 22.60
C TYR A 239 -6.90 32.47 22.36
N LYS A 240 -7.64 32.88 23.39
CA LYS A 240 -8.59 33.99 23.25
C LYS A 240 -7.81 35.25 22.85
N ASN A 241 -8.28 35.93 21.80
CA ASN A 241 -7.74 37.22 21.41
C ASN A 241 -8.11 38.25 22.48
N GLY A 242 -7.11 38.99 22.96
CA GLY A 242 -7.28 40.05 23.94
C GLY A 242 -5.96 40.79 24.15
N GLU A 243 -6.01 41.88 24.90
CA GLU A 243 -4.83 42.63 25.30
C GLU A 243 -4.36 42.15 26.68
N TYR A 244 -3.23 41.45 26.69
CA TYR A 244 -2.62 40.91 27.90
C TYR A 244 -1.33 41.67 28.20
N LYS A 245 -1.36 42.54 29.20
CA LYS A 245 -0.24 43.41 29.57
C LYS A 245 0.69 42.74 30.59
N CYS A 246 1.99 42.87 30.41
CA CYS A 246 2.99 42.49 31.44
C CYS A 246 3.11 43.60 32.49
N GLU A 247 2.99 43.24 33.77
CA GLU A 247 3.09 44.21 34.88
C GLU A 247 4.51 44.74 35.13
N VAL A 248 5.55 44.07 34.58
CA VAL A 248 6.96 44.42 34.82
C VAL A 248 7.52 45.33 33.73
N CYS A 249 7.20 45.07 32.46
CA CYS A 249 7.75 45.81 31.33
C CYS A 249 6.69 46.45 30.42
N ASP A 250 5.42 46.42 30.84
CA ASP A 250 4.27 47.01 30.14
C ASP A 250 3.99 46.52 28.71
N LYS A 251 4.75 45.53 28.20
CA LYS A 251 4.50 44.92 26.88
C LYS A 251 3.11 44.29 26.82
N VAL A 252 2.39 44.57 25.74
CA VAL A 252 1.04 44.03 25.48
C VAL A 252 1.13 42.87 24.49
N PHE A 253 0.48 41.76 24.82
CA PHE A 253 0.43 40.55 24.01
C PHE A 253 -1.01 40.26 23.58
N LYS A 254 -1.17 39.71 22.38
CA LYS A 254 -2.48 39.32 21.82
C LYS A 254 -3.09 38.06 22.45
N HIS A 255 -2.27 37.26 23.12
CA HIS A 255 -2.64 35.98 23.71
C HIS A 255 -2.03 35.81 25.10
N GLN A 256 -2.76 35.13 26.00
CA GLN A 256 -2.31 34.87 27.37
C GLN A 256 -1.11 33.93 27.42
N SER A 257 -1.00 32.99 26.47
CA SER A 257 0.15 32.09 26.34
C SER A 257 1.46 32.83 26.07
N SER A 258 1.42 33.85 25.20
CA SER A 258 2.58 34.70 24.88
C SER A 258 3.05 35.51 26.09
N LEU A 259 2.12 36.07 26.87
CA LEU A 259 2.45 36.77 28.12
C LEU A 259 3.09 35.81 29.13
N ARG A 260 2.58 34.58 29.26
CA ARG A 260 3.14 33.57 30.18
C ARG A 260 4.58 33.20 29.82
N VAL A 261 4.86 32.94 28.53
CA VAL A 261 6.22 32.63 28.06
C VAL A 261 7.17 33.80 28.29
N HIS A 262 6.70 35.03 28.06
CA HIS A 262 7.45 36.24 28.39
C HIS A 262 7.78 36.29 29.88
N LYS A 263 6.79 36.20 30.79
CA LYS A 263 7.04 36.20 32.24
C LYS A 263 8.04 35.11 32.68
N MET A 264 7.98 33.91 32.11
CA MET A 264 8.95 32.84 32.43
C MET A 264 10.39 33.19 32.02
N ARG A 265 10.57 33.84 30.87
CA ARG A 265 11.91 34.22 30.37
C ARG A 265 12.49 35.40 31.15
N GLU A 266 11.67 36.39 31.49
CA GLU A 266 12.10 37.54 32.28
C GLU A 266 12.39 37.19 33.75
N LEU A 267 11.76 36.14 34.30
CA LEU A 267 12.04 35.64 35.66
C LEU A 267 13.26 34.70 35.74
N SER A 268 13.84 34.33 34.60
CA SER A 268 15.01 33.45 34.51
C SER A 268 16.31 34.21 34.18
N ALA A 269 16.26 35.54 34.16
CA ALA A 269 17.37 36.47 33.93
C ALA A 269 17.60 37.32 35.19
#